data_AF-A0A7I8D5W8-F1
#
_entry.id   AF-A0A7I8D5W8-F1
#
_cell.length_a   1.000
_cell.length_b   1.000
_cell.length_c   1.000
_cell.angle_alpha   90.00
_cell.angle_beta   90.00
_cell.angle_gamma   90.00
#
_symmetry.space_group_name_H-M   'P 1'
#
loop_
_entity.id
_entity.type
_entity.pdbx_description
1 polymer ?
#
loop_
_entity_poly.entity_id
_entity_poly.type
_entity_poly.pdbx_seq_one_letter_code
_entity_poly.pdbx_strand_id
1 'polypeptide(L)'
;MEDDYDSEFRYEGAPLNSLQGLDPDRVIYIGTFSKILSPALRLGYLISPPSLTERFRNLKWFTNLHTPSLKQLTLARFIEEGHLKRHIAKMKKTYHKRRDYLIDSLTRYFPTRINIFGHSTGLHLVVEFSDVEFTQPLLEKIEQNGARVYPVEIHAIEKGDIKIG
;
A
#
# COMPACT_ATOMS: atom_id res chain seq x y z
N MET A 1 -11.21 10.54 6.60
CA MET A 1 -10.32 9.46 7.09
C MET A 1 -9.24 9.30 6.04
N GLU A 2 -7.99 9.25 6.47
CA GLU A 2 -6.81 9.04 5.63
C GLU A 2 -6.22 7.68 6.01
N ASP A 3 -6.14 6.75 5.05
CA ASP A 3 -5.52 5.44 5.23
C ASP A 3 -4.21 5.42 4.46
N ASP A 4 -3.10 5.62 5.17
CA ASP A 4 -1.76 5.69 4.60
C ASP A 4 -0.97 4.41 4.92
N TYR A 5 -0.97 3.50 3.95
CA TYR A 5 -0.35 2.18 4.08
C TYR A 5 0.96 2.03 3.29
N ASP A 6 1.31 2.97 2.41
CA ASP A 6 2.48 2.84 1.52
C ASP A 6 3.21 4.14 1.14
N SER A 7 2.92 5.28 1.78
CA SER A 7 3.62 6.55 1.50
C SER A 7 5.14 6.47 1.61
N GLU A 8 5.64 5.60 2.48
CA GLU A 8 7.07 5.34 2.67
C GLU A 8 7.77 4.82 1.39
N PHE A 9 7.00 4.25 0.45
CA PHE A 9 7.46 3.70 -0.82
C PHE A 9 7.19 4.63 -2.01
N ARG A 10 7.39 5.94 -1.83
CA ARG A 10 7.41 6.92 -2.94
C ARG A 10 8.76 6.93 -3.65
N TYR A 11 8.77 6.70 -4.97
CA TYR A 11 9.99 6.62 -5.80
C TYR A 11 10.29 7.93 -6.53
N GLU A 12 9.28 8.74 -6.81
CA GLU A 12 9.39 10.00 -7.55
C GLU A 12 8.76 11.17 -6.78
N GLY A 13 9.38 12.35 -6.89
CA GLY A 13 8.91 13.58 -6.25
C GLY A 13 9.22 13.69 -4.76
N ALA A 14 8.95 14.88 -4.20
CA ALA A 14 9.07 15.14 -2.76
C ALA A 14 8.00 14.36 -1.97
N PRO A 15 8.22 14.07 -0.67
CA PRO A 15 7.16 13.52 0.18
C PRO A 15 5.91 14.40 0.13
N LEU A 16 4.74 13.78 0.00
CA LEU A 16 3.48 14.50 0.13
C LEU A 16 3.21 14.76 1.61
N ASN A 17 2.73 15.94 1.93
CA ASN A 17 2.19 16.21 3.26
C ASN A 17 0.90 15.39 3.42
N SER A 18 0.77 14.69 4.56
CA SER A 18 -0.48 14.00 4.88
C SER A 18 -1.61 15.00 5.05
N LEU A 19 -2.84 14.58 4.74
CA LEU A 19 -4.03 15.39 5.03
C LEU A 19 -4.15 15.67 6.52
N GLN A 20 -3.74 14.72 7.36
CA GLN A 20 -3.68 14.90 8.81
C GLN A 20 -2.70 15.99 9.24
N GLY A 21 -1.57 16.17 8.54
CA GLY A 21 -0.64 17.27 8.80
C GLY A 21 -1.23 18.64 8.45
N LEU A 22 -2.23 18.67 7.56
CA LEU A 22 -2.90 19.90 7.12
C LEU A 22 -4.14 20.24 7.95
N ASP A 23 -4.90 19.24 8.41
CA ASP A 23 -6.15 19.43 9.17
C ASP A 23 -6.29 18.38 10.31
N PRO A 24 -5.50 18.51 11.39
CA PRO A 24 -5.44 17.53 12.47
C PRO A 24 -6.73 17.42 13.29
N ASP A 25 -7.60 18.45 13.23
CA ASP A 25 -8.86 18.48 13.98
C ASP A 25 -10.00 17.77 13.25
N ARG A 26 -9.82 17.43 11.97
CA ARG A 26 -10.85 16.77 11.15
C ARG A 26 -10.42 15.43 10.57
N VAL A 27 -9.12 15.22 10.40
CA VAL A 27 -8.61 14.02 9.73
C VAL A 27 -8.22 12.96 10.75
N ILE A 28 -8.91 11.82 10.69
CA ILE A 28 -8.46 10.57 11.30
C ILE A 28 -7.44 9.94 10.35
N TYR A 29 -6.19 9.82 10.79
CA TYR A 29 -5.12 9.15 10.05
C TYR A 29 -4.96 7.73 10.55
N ILE A 30 -4.83 6.77 9.63
CA ILE A 30 -4.67 5.36 9.91
C ILE A 30 -3.39 4.91 9.22
N GLY A 31 -2.53 4.24 9.97
CA GLY A 31 -1.31 3.65 9.44
C GLY A 31 -1.15 2.19 9.86
N THR A 32 -0.35 1.45 9.10
CA THR A 32 -0.08 0.03 9.36
C THR A 32 1.39 -0.35 9.23
N PHE A 33 1.86 -1.23 10.13
CA PHE A 33 3.18 -1.86 10.00
C PHE A 33 3.15 -3.12 9.12
N SER A 34 1.97 -3.52 8.62
CA SER A 34 1.79 -4.76 7.84
C SER A 34 2.50 -4.72 6.49
N LYS A 35 2.50 -3.57 5.82
CA LYS A 35 3.13 -3.36 4.51
C LYS A 35 4.58 -2.93 4.60
N ILE A 36 4.96 -2.32 5.73
CA ILE A 36 6.31 -1.81 5.96
C ILE A 36 7.23 -2.88 6.57
N LEU A 37 6.70 -3.76 7.41
CA LEU A 37 7.48 -4.81 8.11
C LEU A 37 6.94 -6.21 7.84
N SER A 38 5.74 -6.52 8.35
CA SER A 38 5.16 -7.85 8.21
C SER A 38 3.69 -7.89 8.62
N PRO A 39 2.81 -8.54 7.85
CA PRO A 39 1.42 -8.74 8.24
C PRO A 39 1.26 -9.58 9.52
N ALA A 40 2.26 -10.39 9.89
CA ALA A 40 2.23 -11.20 11.11
C ALA A 40 2.28 -10.36 12.41
N LEU A 41 2.75 -9.11 12.32
CA LEU A 41 2.73 -8.20 13.47
C LEU A 41 1.29 -7.88 13.89
N ARG A 42 0.38 -7.69 12.92
CA ARG A 42 -1.00 -7.24 13.13
C ARG A 42 -1.05 -5.94 13.96
N LEU A 43 -0.09 -5.05 13.73
CA LEU A 43 0.01 -3.74 14.37
C LEU A 43 -0.35 -2.64 13.37
N GLY A 44 -1.26 -1.78 13.78
CA GLY A 44 -1.58 -0.51 13.14
C GLY A 44 -1.73 0.56 14.21
N TYR A 45 -1.79 1.81 13.77
CA TYR A 45 -1.95 2.97 14.63
C TYR A 45 -2.96 3.93 14.02
N LEU A 46 -3.53 4.78 14.86
CA LEU A 46 -4.49 5.79 14.48
C LEU A 46 -4.10 7.10 15.15
N ILE A 47 -4.05 8.18 14.37
CA ILE A 47 -3.96 9.55 14.88
C ILE A 47 -5.36 10.13 14.80
N SER A 48 -5.92 10.44 15.97
CA SER A 48 -7.31 10.90 16.09
C SER A 48 -7.36 12.40 16.33
N PRO A 49 -8.38 13.10 15.81
CA PRO A 49 -8.74 14.41 16.33
C PRO A 49 -8.93 14.37 17.86
N PRO A 50 -8.49 15.42 18.59
CA PRO A 50 -8.62 15.44 20.06
C PRO A 50 -10.05 15.18 20.54
N SER A 51 -11.04 15.71 19.82
CA SER A 51 -12.48 15.55 20.10
C SER A 51 -12.98 14.10 20.00
N LEU A 52 -12.28 13.23 19.28
CA LEU A 52 -12.67 11.83 19.06
C LEU A 52 -11.82 10.82 19.85
N THR A 53 -10.74 11.27 20.50
CA THR A 53 -9.75 10.39 21.15
C THR A 53 -10.39 9.48 22.20
N GLU A 54 -11.23 10.04 23.08
CA GLU A 54 -11.88 9.27 24.14
C GLU A 54 -12.88 8.25 23.58
N ARG A 55 -13.59 8.61 22.51
CA ARG A 55 -14.50 7.70 21.82
C ARG A 55 -13.76 6.50 21.23
N PHE A 56 -12.61 6.72 20.59
CA PHE A 56 -11.78 5.63 20.07
C PHE A 56 -11.21 4.75 21.17
N ARG A 57 -10.77 5.34 22.29
CA ARG A 57 -10.29 4.58 23.45
C ARG A 57 -11.36 3.64 23.99
N ASN A 58 -12.58 4.14 24.17
CA ASN A 58 -13.71 3.33 24.64
C ASN A 58 -14.05 2.21 23.65
N LEU A 59 -14.14 2.51 22.34
CA LEU A 59 -14.35 1.48 21.32
C LEU A 59 -13.26 0.41 21.31
N LYS A 60 -11.99 0.81 21.46
CA LYS A 60 -10.85 -0.11 21.53
C LYS A 60 -10.94 -1.03 22.75
N TRP A 61 -11.38 -0.49 23.89
CA TRP A 61 -11.58 -1.27 25.11
C TRP A 61 -12.64 -2.36 24.93
N PHE A 62 -13.80 -2.00 24.36
CA PHE A 62 -14.92 -2.94 24.16
C PHE A 62 -14.66 -3.98 23.07
N THR A 63 -13.77 -3.71 22.11
CA THR A 63 -13.52 -4.61 20.97
C THR A 63 -12.48 -5.68 21.27
N ASN A 64 -11.35 -5.32 21.87
CA ASN A 64 -10.26 -6.26 22.10
C ASN A 64 -9.35 -5.88 23.28
N LEU A 65 -9.81 -5.04 24.21
CA LEU A 65 -9.08 -4.55 25.38
C LEU A 65 -7.73 -3.90 25.00
N HIS A 66 -6.68 -4.70 24.79
CA HIS A 66 -5.33 -4.25 24.49
C HIS A 66 -4.70 -5.03 23.34
N THR A 67 -3.78 -4.36 22.64
CA THR A 67 -2.92 -5.00 21.63
C THR A 67 -1.79 -5.76 22.35
N PRO A 68 -1.29 -6.91 21.85
CA PRO A 68 -0.26 -7.69 22.55
C PRO A 68 0.98 -6.86 22.93
N SER A 69 1.22 -6.70 24.24
CA SER A 69 2.25 -5.79 24.77
C SER A 69 3.66 -6.14 24.32
N LEU A 70 3.99 -7.44 24.22
CA LEU A 70 5.31 -7.87 23.74
C LEU A 70 5.59 -7.37 22.32
N LYS A 71 4.62 -7.47 21.40
CA LYS A 71 4.78 -6.97 20.03
C LYS A 71 4.96 -5.45 19.99
N GLN A 72 4.22 -4.73 20.83
CA GLN A 72 4.34 -3.27 20.95
C GLN A 72 5.73 -2.86 21.46
N LEU A 73 6.22 -3.50 22.53
CA LEU A 73 7.53 -3.21 23.12
C LEU A 73 8.68 -3.55 22.16
N THR A 74 8.60 -4.70 21.48
CA THR A 74 9.59 -5.07 20.47
C THR A 74 9.60 -4.06 19.32
N LEU A 75 8.44 -3.64 18.83
CA LEU A 75 8.36 -2.63 17.77
C LEU A 75 8.91 -1.28 18.25
N ALA A 76 8.57 -0.84 19.46
CA ALA A 76 9.07 0.40 20.04
C ALA A 76 10.61 0.43 20.06
N ARG A 77 11.24 -0.62 20.62
CA ARG A 77 12.71 -0.74 20.61
C ARG A 77 13.29 -0.75 19.20
N PHE A 78 12.67 -1.50 18.28
CA PHE A 78 13.10 -1.57 16.89
C PHE A 78 13.05 -0.21 16.18
N ILE A 79 12.09 0.66 16.54
CA ILE A 79 11.99 2.04 16.06
C ILE A 79 13.05 2.92 16.71
N GLU A 80 13.15 2.91 18.04
CA GLU A 80 14.09 3.72 18.84
C GLU A 80 15.55 3.48 18.45
N GLU A 81 15.92 2.22 18.20
CA GLU A 81 17.26 1.81 17.76
C GLU A 81 17.51 2.09 16.26
N GLY A 82 16.54 2.68 15.55
CA GLY A 82 16.63 3.09 14.15
C GLY A 82 16.56 1.94 13.14
N HIS A 83 16.21 0.72 13.56
CA HIS A 83 16.12 -0.43 12.66
C HIS A 83 14.99 -0.29 11.64
N LEU A 84 13.85 0.29 12.03
CA LEU A 84 12.74 0.54 11.10
C LEU A 84 13.17 1.45 9.94
N LYS A 85 13.82 2.58 10.25
CA LYS A 85 14.31 3.51 9.23
C LYS A 85 15.31 2.85 8.27
N ARG A 86 16.26 2.06 8.80
CA ARG A 86 17.21 1.29 7.98
C ARG A 86 16.51 0.25 7.10
N HIS A 87 15.50 -0.43 7.64
CA HIS A 87 14.70 -1.40 6.90
C HIS A 87 13.96 -0.73 5.74
N ILE A 88 13.22 0.37 6.00
CA ILE A 88 12.49 1.12 4.97
C ILE A 88 13.44 1.56 3.86
N ALA A 89 14.59 2.16 4.18
CA ALA A 89 15.57 2.60 3.19
C ALA A 89 16.07 1.43 2.31
N LYS A 90 16.37 0.28 2.91
CA LYS A 90 16.77 -0.95 2.20
C LYS A 90 15.65 -1.46 1.28
N MET A 91 14.43 -1.52 1.80
CA MET A 91 13.27 -2.04 1.07
C MET A 91 12.88 -1.10 -0.08
N LYS A 92 12.91 0.22 0.13
CA LYS A 92 12.70 1.22 -0.91
C LYS A 92 13.65 1.02 -2.10
N LYS A 93 14.95 0.83 -1.84
CA LYS A 93 15.93 0.51 -2.90
C LYS A 93 15.61 -0.80 -3.64
N THR A 94 15.14 -1.80 -2.90
CA THR A 94 14.81 -3.12 -3.46
C THR A 94 13.57 -3.04 -4.34
N TYR A 95 12.51 -2.40 -3.87
CA TYR A 95 11.26 -2.25 -4.62
C TYR A 95 11.41 -1.31 -5.81
N HIS A 96 12.20 -0.24 -5.70
CA HIS A 96 12.54 0.60 -6.86
C HIS A 96 13.19 -0.22 -7.98
N LYS A 97 14.21 -1.03 -7.66
CA LYS A 97 14.87 -1.89 -8.66
C LYS A 97 13.91 -2.91 -9.28
N ARG A 98 13.03 -3.52 -8.49
CA ARG A 98 12.03 -4.48 -8.98
C ARG A 98 11.00 -3.80 -9.89
N ARG A 99 10.55 -2.61 -9.50
CA ARG A 99 9.63 -1.79 -10.28
C ARG A 99 10.25 -1.46 -11.63
N ASP A 100 11.46 -0.91 -11.67
CA ASP A 100 12.12 -0.51 -12.91
C ASP A 100 12.31 -1.72 -13.83
N TYR A 101 12.78 -2.85 -13.28
CA TYR A 101 12.92 -4.08 -14.05
C TYR A 101 11.60 -4.57 -14.64
N LEU A 102 10.50 -4.49 -13.88
CA LEU A 102 9.17 -4.89 -14.36
C LEU A 102 8.68 -3.94 -15.46
N ILE A 103 8.82 -2.63 -15.28
CA ILE A 103 8.48 -1.61 -16.30
C ILE A 103 9.28 -1.86 -17.58
N ASP A 104 10.60 -2.00 -17.48
CA ASP A 104 11.48 -2.24 -18.62
C ASP A 104 11.10 -3.53 -19.36
N SER A 105 10.76 -4.59 -18.60
CA SER A 105 10.35 -5.87 -19.18
C SER A 105 9.01 -5.73 -19.91
N LEU A 106 8.01 -5.10 -19.28
CA LEU A 106 6.69 -4.89 -19.88
C LEU A 106 6.79 -4.05 -21.16
N THR A 107 7.52 -2.94 -21.13
CA THR A 107 7.73 -2.08 -22.29
C THR A 107 8.48 -2.79 -23.41
N ARG A 108 9.44 -3.67 -23.08
CA ARG A 108 10.19 -4.46 -24.08
C ARG A 108 9.32 -5.52 -24.76
N TYR A 109 8.51 -6.26 -24.00
CA TYR A 109 7.74 -7.39 -24.52
C TYR A 109 6.38 -6.99 -25.12
N PHE A 110 5.82 -5.86 -24.69
CA PHE A 110 4.53 -5.36 -25.18
C PHE A 110 4.65 -3.89 -25.67
N PRO A 111 5.57 -3.61 -26.60
CA PRO A 111 5.73 -2.25 -27.11
C PRO A 111 4.41 -1.77 -27.70
N THR A 112 4.06 -0.52 -27.43
CA THR A 112 2.87 0.20 -27.95
C THR A 112 1.51 -0.42 -27.62
N ARG A 113 1.44 -1.48 -26.80
CA ARG A 113 0.19 -2.17 -26.42
C ARG A 113 -0.24 -1.91 -24.98
N ILE A 114 0.61 -1.29 -24.19
CA ILE A 114 0.40 -1.10 -22.76
C ILE A 114 0.48 0.37 -22.34
N ASN A 115 -0.33 0.72 -21.35
CA ASN A 115 -0.18 1.93 -20.55
C ASN A 115 0.08 1.52 -19.10
N ILE A 116 1.08 2.13 -18.46
CA ILE A 116 1.47 1.81 -17.08
C ILE A 116 1.12 2.99 -16.18
N PHE A 117 0.35 2.73 -15.12
CA PHE A 117 -0.08 3.71 -14.13
C PHE A 117 0.42 3.37 -12.73
N GLY A 118 0.45 4.37 -11.85
CA GLY A 118 0.79 4.19 -10.43
C GLY A 118 2.27 3.93 -10.16
N HIS A 119 3.18 4.16 -11.12
CA HIS A 119 4.60 3.81 -10.95
C HIS A 119 5.34 4.70 -9.94
N SER A 120 4.82 5.87 -9.59
CA SER A 120 5.53 6.82 -8.73
C SER A 120 5.50 6.46 -7.23
N THR A 121 4.56 5.62 -6.78
CA THR A 121 4.36 5.30 -5.35
C THR A 121 3.88 3.87 -5.11
N GLY A 122 4.21 3.31 -3.95
CA GLY A 122 3.59 2.08 -3.45
C GLY A 122 4.29 0.79 -3.86
N LEU A 123 3.54 -0.31 -3.82
CA LEU A 123 4.06 -1.67 -4.02
C LEU A 123 3.43 -2.40 -5.22
N HIS A 124 2.64 -1.68 -6.04
CA HIS A 124 1.94 -2.25 -7.18
C HIS A 124 2.01 -1.30 -8.39
N LEU A 125 1.73 -1.85 -9.57
CA LEU A 125 1.55 -1.11 -10.81
C LEU A 125 0.21 -1.53 -11.42
N VAL A 126 -0.45 -0.61 -12.08
CA VAL A 126 -1.59 -0.94 -12.95
C VAL A 126 -1.10 -0.92 -14.39
N VAL A 127 -1.36 -2.00 -15.12
CA VAL A 127 -1.00 -2.12 -16.53
C VAL A 127 -2.28 -2.33 -17.30
N GLU A 128 -2.62 -1.36 -18.12
CA GLU A 128 -3.72 -1.44 -19.07
C GLU A 128 -3.19 -2.02 -20.39
N PHE A 129 -3.94 -2.94 -20.98
CA PHE A 129 -3.71 -3.45 -22.32
C PHE A 129 -4.88 -3.04 -23.20
N SER A 130 -4.62 -2.24 -24.25
CA SER A 130 -5.70 -1.68 -25.08
C SER A 130 -6.44 -2.71 -25.94
N ASP A 131 -5.87 -3.89 -26.10
CA ASP A 131 -6.34 -4.93 -27.01
C ASP A 131 -6.53 -6.30 -26.33
N VAL A 132 -6.56 -6.34 -24.99
CA VAL A 132 -6.72 -7.58 -24.22
C VAL A 132 -7.85 -7.44 -23.21
N GLU A 133 -8.80 -8.36 -23.27
CA GLU A 133 -9.81 -8.56 -22.24
C GLU A 133 -9.34 -9.64 -21.25
N PHE A 134 -9.21 -9.27 -19.97
CA PHE A 134 -8.73 -10.16 -18.91
C PHE A 134 -9.85 -11.08 -18.38
N THR A 135 -10.19 -12.10 -19.16
CA THR A 135 -11.17 -13.13 -18.77
C THR A 135 -10.58 -14.19 -17.83
N GLN A 136 -11.43 -14.87 -17.05
CA GLN A 136 -11.00 -15.92 -16.12
C GLN A 136 -10.13 -17.02 -16.78
N PRO A 137 -10.46 -17.58 -17.97
CA PRO A 137 -9.58 -18.55 -18.64
C PRO A 137 -8.20 -17.99 -19.01
N LEU A 138 -8.12 -16.70 -19.36
CA LEU A 138 -6.84 -16.05 -19.63
C LEU A 138 -6.00 -15.92 -18.35
N LEU A 139 -6.61 -15.54 -17.23
CA LEU A 139 -5.94 -15.43 -15.93
C LEU A 139 -5.36 -16.79 -15.49
N GLU A 140 -6.12 -17.86 -15.64
CA GLU A 140 -5.66 -19.22 -15.34
C GLU A 140 -4.50 -19.64 -16.24
N LYS A 141 -4.55 -19.30 -17.54
CA LYS A 141 -3.44 -19.55 -18.47
C LYS A 141 -2.19 -18.79 -18.06
N ILE A 142 -2.31 -17.54 -17.61
CA ILE A 142 -1.17 -16.74 -17.13
C ILE A 142 -0.57 -17.40 -15.87
N GLU A 143 -1.40 -17.87 -14.93
CA GLU A 143 -0.99 -18.58 -13.71
C GLU A 143 -0.28 -19.90 -14.00
N GLN A 144 -0.79 -20.69 -14.95
CA GLN A 144 -0.14 -21.92 -15.41
C GLN A 144 1.24 -21.67 -16.05
N ASN A 145 1.47 -20.47 -16.59
CA ASN A 145 2.76 -20.04 -17.13
C ASN A 145 3.65 -19.34 -16.09
N GLY A 146 3.28 -19.41 -14.80
CA GLY A 146 4.13 -18.97 -13.68
C GLY A 146 4.00 -17.50 -13.30
N ALA A 147 3.01 -16.78 -13.84
CA ALA A 147 2.73 -15.40 -13.48
C ALA A 147 1.34 -15.27 -12.87
N ARG A 148 1.17 -14.44 -11.83
CA ARG A 148 -0.16 -14.17 -11.27
C ARG A 148 -0.46 -12.68 -11.35
N VAL A 149 -1.62 -12.36 -11.89
CA VAL A 149 -2.12 -10.98 -12.04
C VAL A 149 -3.52 -10.89 -11.46
N TYR A 150 -3.91 -9.69 -11.05
CA TYR A 150 -5.22 -9.43 -10.45
C TYR A 150 -5.91 -8.34 -11.27
N PRO A 151 -7.08 -8.61 -11.86
CA PRO A 151 -7.84 -7.59 -12.58
C PRO A 151 -8.21 -6.44 -11.64
N VAL A 152 -8.09 -5.20 -12.12
CA VAL A 152 -8.45 -4.01 -11.33
C VAL A 152 -9.95 -4.00 -10.98
N GLU A 153 -10.80 -4.61 -11.81
CA GLU A 153 -12.26 -4.69 -11.61
C GLU A 153 -12.66 -5.33 -10.27
N ILE A 154 -11.80 -6.17 -9.67
CA ILE A 154 -12.06 -6.73 -8.33
C ILE A 154 -12.07 -5.65 -7.24
N HIS A 155 -11.49 -4.49 -7.52
CA HIS A 155 -11.41 -3.32 -6.64
C HIS A 155 -12.37 -2.19 -7.06
N ALA A 156 -13.13 -2.37 -8.14
CA ALA A 156 -14.08 -1.36 -8.61
C ALA A 156 -15.37 -1.39 -7.76
N ILE A 157 -15.81 -0.20 -7.32
CA ILE A 157 -17.08 -0.04 -6.59
C ILE A 157 -18.26 -0.26 -7.54
N GLU A 158 -18.14 0.23 -8.78
CA GLU A 158 -19.05 -0.07 -9.89
C GLU A 158 -18.27 -0.82 -10.98
N LYS A 159 -18.83 -1.94 -11.43
CA LYS A 159 -18.21 -2.80 -12.45
C LYS A 159 -18.73 -2.41 -13.83
N GLY A 160 -17.83 -2.10 -14.76
CA GLY A 160 -18.14 -1.67 -16.12
C GLY A 160 -17.77 -0.21 -16.40
N ASP A 161 -17.18 0.03 -17.58
CA ASP A 161 -16.86 1.34 -18.18
C ASP A 161 -16.03 2.35 -17.37
N ILE A 162 -15.01 1.89 -16.64
CA ILE A 162 -13.95 2.81 -16.18
C ILE A 162 -12.92 2.94 -17.31
N LYS A 163 -13.14 3.91 -18.20
CA LYS A 163 -12.05 4.47 -19.01
C LYS A 163 -11.14 5.25 -18.08
N ILE A 164 -9.96 4.73 -17.80
CA ILE A 164 -8.93 5.46 -17.07
C ILE A 164 -8.45 6.57 -18.03
N GLY A 165 -8.96 7.79 -17.83
CA GLY A 165 -8.55 8.99 -18.55
C GLY A 165 -7.25 9.57 -18.04
#